data_AF-A0A497LJQ2-F1
#
_entry.id   AF-A0A497LJQ2-F1
#
_cell.length_a   1.000
_cell.length_b   1.000
_cell.length_c   1.000
_cell.angle_alpha   90.00
_cell.angle_beta   90.00
_cell.angle_gamma   90.00
#
_symmetry.space_group_name_H-M   'P 1'
#
loop_
_entity.id
_entity.type
_entity.pdbx_description
1 polymer ?
#
loop_
_entity_poly.entity_id
_entity_poly.type
_entity_poly.pdbx_seq_one_letter_code
_entity_poly.pdbx_strand_id
1 'polypeptide(L)'
;MLSEVEMTKLSGISTLNSNSLNVCFTMSFYMYFDVAMPLTLFAVTLLSVFLNNKAERKLKSTLEEKEFQIKDTVLLVLAMGAAISLMVLIPQMAIMIIFLFSYSMLLFIFTYVFSDFRKTLAETFCLAFIIVSFALILLSFGLSMNSVMSVSAFSALLAFTFIALLYEEVRSSRGERWYLAVLPPALFVFLYMFLGRTPIWFPYLLDLYGVVFAVMITIYLGSLFTWRTSLIFVALLTVLDIILVLFTGTMVSAARHVSSLMLPVLISVPTVPRIMTQWGVLFMSLGLGDFFFAGLIAIQSFKRFGKNFAVLSIFAMSVSFFIFETLILNLGFRAFPGTLMIICGWLPLVFLKKYIR
;
A
#
# COMPACT_ATOMS: atom_id res chain seq x y z
N MET A 1 -24.61 1.26 -25.98
CA MET A 1 -25.82 1.47 -26.81
C MET A 1 -26.87 0.48 -26.32
N LEU A 2 -28.11 0.94 -26.12
CA LEU A 2 -29.26 0.34 -25.39
C LEU A 2 -29.25 0.62 -23.88
N SER A 3 -29.71 1.80 -23.43
CA SER A 3 -31.09 2.36 -23.34
C SER A 3 -31.76 1.91 -22.03
N GLU A 4 -31.99 2.81 -21.06
CA GLU A 4 -33.12 3.75 -21.08
C GLU A 4 -34.48 3.03 -21.21
N VAL A 5 -34.63 1.89 -20.52
CA VAL A 5 -35.92 1.21 -20.28
C VAL A 5 -35.88 0.60 -18.88
N GLU A 6 -36.12 1.42 -17.84
CA GLU A 6 -36.74 0.95 -16.58
C GLU A 6 -37.20 2.08 -15.63
N MET A 7 -37.37 3.31 -16.15
CA MET A 7 -37.98 4.44 -15.41
C MET A 7 -39.51 4.55 -15.60
N THR A 8 -40.21 3.42 -15.75
CA THR A 8 -41.68 3.38 -15.98
C THR A 8 -42.38 2.24 -15.23
N LYS A 9 -41.98 1.97 -13.98
CA LYS A 9 -42.74 1.10 -13.04
C LYS A 9 -43.04 1.73 -11.68
N LEU A 10 -42.95 3.06 -11.56
CA LEU A 10 -43.19 3.80 -10.32
C LEU A 10 -44.57 4.50 -10.24
N SER A 11 -45.56 4.11 -11.07
CA SER A 11 -46.88 4.77 -11.13
C SER A 11 -48.08 3.86 -10.92
N GLY A 12 -48.01 2.94 -9.94
CA GLY A 12 -49.20 2.20 -9.54
C GLY A 12 -48.95 1.32 -8.34
N ILE A 13 -49.32 1.80 -7.15
CA ILE A 13 -49.97 1.07 -6.04
C ILE A 13 -50.25 2.14 -4.98
N SER A 14 -51.44 2.72 -5.06
CA SER A 14 -52.06 3.53 -4.02
C SER A 14 -53.44 2.95 -3.75
N THR A 15 -53.54 2.05 -2.77
CA THR A 15 -54.79 1.72 -2.06
C THR A 15 -54.46 0.93 -0.79
N LEU A 16 -54.50 1.65 0.34
CA LEU A 16 -55.05 1.26 1.64
C LEU A 16 -54.70 -0.13 2.23
N ASN A 17 -53.91 -0.10 3.29
CA ASN A 17 -54.40 -0.63 4.57
C ASN A 17 -53.79 0.15 5.75
N SER A 18 -54.62 0.87 6.48
CA SER A 18 -54.27 1.85 7.52
C SER A 18 -54.21 1.25 8.93
N ASN A 19 -53.77 0.00 9.08
CA ASN A 19 -53.75 -0.71 10.38
C ASN A 19 -52.42 -1.42 10.72
N SER A 20 -51.30 -1.02 10.12
CA SER A 20 -49.95 -1.51 10.46
C SER A 20 -49.04 -0.44 11.09
N LEU A 21 -49.63 0.61 11.67
CA LEU A 21 -48.92 1.74 12.28
C LEU A 21 -48.34 1.43 13.68
N ASN A 22 -48.23 0.15 14.03
CA ASN A 22 -47.56 -0.38 15.23
C ASN A 22 -46.66 -1.58 14.91
N VAL A 23 -46.13 -1.65 13.68
CA VAL A 23 -45.00 -2.54 13.39
C VAL A 23 -43.72 -1.81 13.80
N CYS A 24 -43.34 -2.05 15.05
CA CYS A 24 -41.95 -2.12 15.49
C CYS A 24 -41.02 -1.04 14.89
N PHE A 25 -40.99 0.13 15.54
CA PHE A 25 -39.90 1.09 15.44
C PHE A 25 -38.62 0.52 16.10
N THR A 26 -38.23 -0.72 15.81
CA THR A 26 -36.86 -1.18 15.95
C THR A 26 -36.14 -0.78 14.67
N MET A 27 -35.82 0.51 14.58
CA MET A 27 -34.75 0.99 13.73
C MET A 27 -33.46 0.39 14.32
N SER A 28 -33.19 -0.89 14.01
CA SER A 28 -31.84 -1.42 14.16
C SER A 28 -30.98 -0.54 13.28
N PHE A 29 -30.32 0.44 13.89
CA PHE A 29 -29.18 1.12 13.31
C PHE A 29 -28.13 0.03 13.08
N TYR A 30 -28.24 -0.69 11.98
CA TYR A 30 -27.15 -1.44 11.40
C TYR A 30 -26.16 -0.40 10.90
N MET A 31 -25.35 0.13 11.83
CA MET A 31 -24.22 0.95 11.46
C MET A 31 -23.22 0.04 10.77
N TYR A 32 -22.93 0.33 9.51
CA TYR A 32 -21.85 -0.33 8.79
C TYR A 32 -20.52 0.26 9.29
N PHE A 33 -19.60 -0.61 9.70
CA PHE A 33 -18.25 -0.23 10.09
C PHE A 33 -17.27 -1.25 9.53
N ASP A 34 -16.02 -0.84 9.32
CA ASP A 34 -14.93 -1.74 8.96
C ASP A 34 -13.79 -1.61 9.97
N VAL A 35 -13.34 -2.73 10.51
CA VAL A 35 -12.19 -2.80 11.41
C VAL A 35 -10.92 -3.21 10.65
N ALA A 36 -11.05 -3.83 9.48
CA ALA A 36 -9.92 -4.44 8.77
C ALA A 36 -8.96 -3.39 8.17
N MET A 37 -9.47 -2.33 7.53
CA MET A 37 -8.60 -1.28 6.99
C MET A 37 -7.86 -0.46 8.05
N PRO A 38 -8.51 0.05 9.11
CA PRO A 38 -7.81 0.78 10.17
C PRO A 38 -6.76 -0.08 10.88
N LEU A 39 -7.03 -1.38 11.04
CA LEU A 39 -6.08 -2.35 11.59
C LEU A 39 -4.90 -2.57 10.65
N THR A 40 -5.14 -2.65 9.34
CA THR A 40 -4.09 -2.75 8.33
C THR A 40 -3.20 -1.51 8.36
N LEU A 41 -3.80 -0.30 8.41
CA LEU A 41 -3.07 0.96 8.58
C LEU A 41 -2.21 0.95 9.85
N PHE A 42 -2.77 0.52 10.98
CA PHE A 42 -2.05 0.37 12.24
C PHE A 42 -0.86 -0.59 12.12
N ALA A 43 -1.06 -1.77 11.53
CA ALA A 43 -0.03 -2.79 11.40
C ALA A 43 1.12 -2.35 10.50
N VAL A 44 0.81 -1.79 9.32
CA VAL A 44 1.81 -1.34 8.33
C VAL A 44 2.63 -0.17 8.87
N THR A 45 1.99 0.79 9.54
CA THR A 45 2.67 1.95 10.12
C THR A 45 3.54 1.55 11.31
N LEU A 46 3.06 0.67 12.19
CA LEU A 46 3.84 0.12 13.30
C LEU A 46 5.05 -0.66 12.80
N LEU A 47 4.85 -1.51 11.79
CA LEU A 47 5.93 -2.27 11.16
C LEU A 47 6.98 -1.34 10.54
N SER A 48 6.55 -0.28 9.87
CA SER A 48 7.45 0.72 9.27
C SER A 48 8.30 1.43 10.33
N VAL A 49 7.71 1.85 11.45
CA VAL A 49 8.44 2.48 12.56
C VAL A 49 9.45 1.51 13.18
N PHE A 50 9.04 0.26 13.41
CA PHE A 50 9.91 -0.76 14.00
C PHE A 50 11.10 -1.08 13.09
N LEU A 51 10.85 -1.28 11.80
CA LEU A 51 11.90 -1.55 10.81
C LEU A 51 12.80 -0.34 10.57
N ASN A 52 12.26 0.89 10.60
CA ASN A 52 13.06 2.10 10.43
C ASN A 52 14.20 2.19 11.46
N ASN A 53 13.95 1.82 12.72
CA ASN A 53 14.99 1.85 13.77
C ASN A 53 16.21 0.96 13.43
N LYS A 54 15.99 -0.14 12.69
CA LYS A 54 17.06 -1.04 12.23
C LYS A 54 17.64 -0.60 10.88
N ALA A 55 16.80 -0.09 9.99
CA ALA A 55 17.12 0.23 8.61
C ALA A 55 17.83 1.57 8.43
N GLU A 56 17.50 2.57 9.25
CA GLU A 56 17.94 3.96 9.08
C GLU A 56 19.46 4.10 9.06
N ARG A 57 20.18 3.38 9.93
CA ARG A 57 21.65 3.45 9.98
C ARG A 57 22.29 2.98 8.69
N LYS A 58 21.82 1.85 8.13
CA LYS A 58 22.33 1.29 6.88
C LYS A 58 21.94 2.17 5.67
N LEU A 59 20.72 2.71 5.66
CA LEU A 59 20.27 3.58 4.58
C LEU A 59 21.03 4.91 4.57
N LYS A 60 21.25 5.54 5.73
CA LYS A 60 22.00 6.80 5.82
C LYS A 60 23.46 6.66 5.40
N SER A 61 24.11 5.56 5.76
CA SER A 61 25.50 5.31 5.34
C SER A 61 25.63 5.13 3.83
N THR A 62 24.61 4.57 3.16
CA THR A 62 24.62 4.39 1.69
C THR A 62 24.15 5.62 0.93
N LEU A 63 23.32 6.48 1.53
CA LEU A 63 22.70 7.65 0.88
C LEU A 63 23.42 8.98 1.17
N GLU A 64 24.71 8.93 1.51
CA GLU A 64 25.57 10.11 1.78
C GLU A 64 24.96 11.10 2.81
N GLU A 65 24.17 10.60 3.76
CA GLU A 65 23.46 11.41 4.78
C GLU A 65 22.61 12.57 4.20
N LYS A 66 22.20 12.48 2.94
CA LYS A 66 21.49 13.58 2.27
C LYS A 66 20.09 13.76 2.85
N GLU A 67 19.88 14.86 3.58
CA GLU A 67 18.57 15.25 4.09
C GLU A 67 17.84 16.18 3.12
N PHE A 68 16.51 16.04 3.00
CA PHE A 68 15.73 16.95 2.17
C PHE A 68 15.69 18.35 2.76
N GLN A 69 15.92 19.33 1.89
CA GLN A 69 15.62 20.72 2.19
C GLN A 69 14.15 21.03 1.93
N ILE A 70 13.71 22.20 2.40
CA ILE A 70 12.34 22.69 2.17
C ILE A 70 12.05 22.80 0.67
N LYS A 71 13.04 23.25 -0.14
CA LYS A 71 12.90 23.36 -1.60
C LYS A 71 12.64 22.01 -2.25
N ASP A 72 13.40 20.98 -1.87
CA ASP A 72 13.24 19.63 -2.40
C ASP A 72 11.87 19.05 -2.05
N THR A 73 11.39 19.34 -0.84
CA THR A 73 10.08 18.91 -0.36
C THR A 73 8.95 19.53 -1.18
N VAL A 74 9.01 20.84 -1.44
CA VAL A 74 8.01 21.54 -2.26
C VAL A 74 8.05 21.01 -3.69
N LEU A 75 9.25 20.83 -4.26
CA LEU A 75 9.42 20.28 -5.61
C LEU A 75 8.87 18.85 -5.71
N LEU A 76 9.09 18.01 -4.69
CA LEU A 76 8.55 16.66 -4.64
C LEU A 76 7.01 16.64 -4.66
N VAL A 77 6.35 17.46 -3.84
CA VAL A 77 4.88 17.52 -3.80
C VAL A 77 4.33 18.03 -5.13
N LEU A 78 4.94 19.05 -5.72
CA LEU A 78 4.56 19.55 -7.05
C LEU A 78 4.74 18.47 -8.12
N ALA A 79 5.85 17.72 -8.10
CA ALA A 79 6.10 16.61 -9.01
C ALA A 79 5.08 15.48 -8.84
N MET A 80 4.70 15.14 -7.59
CA MET A 80 3.64 14.15 -7.32
C MET A 80 2.28 14.59 -7.88
N GLY A 81 1.88 15.85 -7.64
CA GLY A 81 0.64 16.40 -8.18
C GLY A 81 0.63 16.43 -9.72
N ALA A 82 1.74 16.82 -10.33
CA ALA A 82 1.92 16.80 -11.78
C ALA A 82 1.85 15.37 -12.34
N ALA A 83 2.54 14.41 -11.70
CA ALA A 83 2.54 13.01 -12.09
C ALA A 83 1.12 12.40 -12.04
N ILE A 84 0.36 12.65 -10.97
CA ILE A 84 -1.03 12.16 -10.84
C ILE A 84 -1.92 12.77 -11.92
N SER A 85 -1.77 14.06 -12.21
CA SER A 85 -2.54 14.75 -13.24
C SER A 85 -2.22 14.21 -14.64
N LEU A 86 -0.93 13.98 -14.91
CA LEU A 86 -0.45 13.47 -16.19
C LEU A 86 -0.76 11.98 -16.38
N MET A 87 -0.89 11.22 -15.29
CA MET A 87 -1.24 9.79 -15.30
C MET A 87 -2.57 9.51 -16.00
N VAL A 88 -3.53 10.44 -15.96
CA VAL A 88 -4.81 10.32 -16.66
C VAL A 88 -4.63 10.34 -18.18
N LEU A 89 -3.54 10.92 -18.69
CA LEU A 89 -3.24 11.06 -20.11
C LEU A 89 -2.30 9.96 -20.64
N ILE A 90 -1.56 9.28 -19.77
CA ILE A 90 -0.56 8.28 -20.19
C ILE A 90 -1.25 6.95 -20.56
N PRO A 91 -0.84 6.29 -21.67
CA PRO A 91 -1.26 4.93 -21.97
C PRO A 91 -0.96 3.93 -20.85
N GLN A 92 -1.91 3.03 -20.58
CA GLN A 92 -1.81 2.02 -19.52
C GLN A 92 -0.51 1.20 -19.57
N MET A 93 -0.03 0.84 -20.75
CA MET A 93 1.22 0.09 -20.93
C MET A 93 2.45 0.86 -20.42
N ALA A 94 2.50 2.17 -20.61
CA ALA A 94 3.61 2.99 -20.15
C ALA A 94 3.60 3.14 -18.63
N ILE A 95 2.44 3.31 -18.01
CA ILE A 95 2.28 3.31 -16.55
C ILE A 95 2.78 1.99 -15.98
N MET A 96 2.36 0.86 -16.56
CA MET A 96 2.78 -0.46 -16.15
C MET A 96 4.30 -0.62 -16.22
N ILE A 97 4.93 -0.26 -17.34
CA ILE A 97 6.39 -0.38 -17.50
C ILE A 97 7.14 0.49 -16.48
N ILE A 98 6.74 1.75 -16.32
CA ILE A 98 7.36 2.68 -15.37
C ILE A 98 7.20 2.15 -13.94
N PHE A 99 6.03 1.65 -13.58
CA PHE A 99 5.76 1.11 -12.26
C PHE A 99 6.60 -0.15 -11.99
N LEU A 100 6.58 -1.13 -12.91
CA LEU A 100 7.36 -2.36 -12.77
C LEU A 100 8.84 -2.03 -12.63
N PHE A 101 9.37 -1.14 -13.48
CA PHE A 101 10.76 -0.71 -13.39
C PHE A 101 11.08 -0.04 -12.06
N SER A 102 10.28 0.96 -11.64
CA SER A 102 10.49 1.68 -10.39
C SER A 102 10.41 0.77 -9.18
N TYR A 103 9.43 -0.14 -9.14
CA TYR A 103 9.29 -1.05 -8.03
C TYR A 103 10.39 -2.11 -7.98
N SER A 104 10.78 -2.67 -9.14
CA SER A 104 11.92 -3.59 -9.22
C SER A 104 13.23 -2.93 -8.78
N MET A 105 13.46 -1.67 -9.14
CA MET A 105 14.62 -0.91 -8.67
C MET A 105 14.60 -0.70 -7.15
N LEU A 106 13.43 -0.40 -6.58
CA LEU A 106 13.27 -0.25 -5.14
C LEU A 106 13.50 -1.58 -4.40
N LEU A 107 12.96 -2.71 -4.89
CA LEU A 107 13.25 -4.06 -4.37
C LEU A 107 14.72 -4.39 -4.45
N PHE A 108 15.37 -4.07 -5.57
CA PHE A 108 16.79 -4.27 -5.77
C PHE A 108 17.62 -3.47 -4.75
N ILE A 109 17.42 -2.16 -4.65
CA ILE A 109 18.19 -1.27 -3.78
C ILE A 109 18.09 -1.71 -2.33
N PHE A 110 16.89 -1.98 -1.84
CA PHE A 110 16.73 -2.44 -0.46
C PHE A 110 17.41 -3.78 -0.24
N THR A 111 17.17 -4.76 -1.11
CA THR A 111 17.78 -6.08 -0.95
C THR A 111 19.31 -5.98 -1.01
N TYR A 112 19.84 -5.12 -1.88
CA TYR A 112 21.27 -4.83 -2.01
C TYR A 112 21.86 -4.22 -0.73
N VAL A 113 21.28 -3.11 -0.25
CA VAL A 113 21.72 -2.42 0.99
C VAL A 113 21.67 -3.35 2.20
N PHE A 114 20.65 -4.21 2.24
CA PHE A 114 20.51 -5.14 3.35
C PHE A 114 21.33 -6.42 3.16
N SER A 115 21.81 -6.75 1.95
CA SER A 115 22.47 -8.03 1.62
C SER A 115 23.73 -8.36 2.44
N ASP A 116 24.32 -7.40 3.13
CA ASP A 116 25.43 -7.59 4.08
C ASP A 116 24.95 -8.23 5.40
N PHE A 117 24.49 -9.48 5.30
CA PHE A 117 24.14 -10.33 6.44
C PHE A 117 25.09 -11.53 6.59
N ARG A 118 24.98 -12.24 7.73
CA ARG A 118 25.69 -13.50 7.99
C ARG A 118 25.48 -14.51 6.86
N LYS A 119 26.51 -15.29 6.53
CA LYS A 119 26.47 -16.34 5.48
C LYS A 119 25.26 -17.26 5.62
N THR A 120 24.97 -17.72 6.85
CA THR A 120 23.80 -18.57 7.12
C THR A 120 22.46 -17.91 6.74
N LEU A 121 22.34 -16.59 6.88
CA LEU A 121 21.12 -15.88 6.46
C LEU A 121 21.02 -15.80 4.93
N ALA A 122 22.14 -15.57 4.23
CA ALA A 122 22.18 -15.60 2.77
C ALA A 122 21.81 -16.98 2.21
N GLU A 123 22.33 -18.05 2.80
CA GLU A 123 21.96 -19.43 2.48
C GLU A 123 20.46 -19.68 2.71
N THR A 124 19.91 -19.28 3.87
CA THR A 124 18.46 -19.43 4.12
C THR A 124 17.61 -18.62 3.14
N PHE A 125 18.08 -17.45 2.70
CA PHE A 125 17.40 -16.63 1.72
C PHE A 125 17.36 -17.32 0.36
N CYS A 126 18.49 -17.83 -0.13
CA CYS A 126 18.54 -18.62 -1.36
C CYS A 126 17.65 -19.87 -1.28
N LEU A 127 17.71 -20.62 -0.18
CA LEU A 127 16.87 -21.81 0.03
C LEU A 127 15.37 -21.47 0.00
N ALA A 128 14.97 -20.36 0.63
CA ALA A 128 13.59 -19.90 0.56
C ALA A 128 13.16 -19.60 -0.89
N PHE A 129 14.02 -18.93 -1.68
CA PHE A 129 13.74 -18.66 -3.09
C PHE A 129 13.69 -19.92 -3.96
N ILE A 130 14.51 -20.93 -3.67
CA ILE A 130 14.45 -22.24 -4.33
C ILE A 130 13.09 -22.91 -4.05
N ILE A 131 12.67 -22.96 -2.79
CA ILE A 131 11.38 -23.54 -2.39
C ILE A 131 10.22 -22.80 -3.07
N VAL A 132 10.23 -21.47 -3.06
CA VAL A 132 9.18 -20.66 -3.70
C VAL A 132 9.17 -20.88 -5.21
N SER A 133 10.32 -20.87 -5.88
CA SER A 133 10.39 -21.07 -7.34
C SER A 133 9.90 -22.47 -7.73
N PHE A 134 10.26 -23.50 -6.96
CA PHE A 134 9.76 -24.86 -7.16
C PHE A 134 8.24 -24.96 -6.96
N ALA A 135 7.71 -24.36 -5.90
CA ALA A 135 6.27 -24.31 -5.65
C ALA A 135 5.52 -23.59 -6.80
N LEU A 136 6.09 -22.52 -7.37
CA LEU A 136 5.51 -21.81 -8.50
C LEU A 136 5.52 -22.62 -9.80
N ILE A 137 6.54 -23.46 -10.02
CA ILE A 137 6.56 -24.42 -11.14
C ILE A 137 5.40 -25.41 -10.98
N LEU A 138 5.26 -26.03 -9.80
CA LEU A 138 4.14 -26.95 -9.53
C LEU A 138 2.77 -26.28 -9.68
N LEU A 139 2.64 -25.05 -9.17
CA LEU A 139 1.42 -24.26 -9.29
C LEU A 139 1.08 -23.93 -10.75
N SER A 140 2.09 -23.66 -11.58
CA SER A 140 1.91 -23.37 -13.01
C SER A 140 1.27 -24.55 -13.75
N PHE A 141 1.66 -25.78 -13.41
CA PHE A 141 1.00 -26.99 -13.91
C PHE A 141 -0.43 -27.15 -13.38
N GLY A 142 -0.65 -26.86 -12.09
CA GLY A 142 -1.95 -27.01 -11.43
C GLY A 142 -3.04 -26.04 -11.92
N LEU A 143 -2.67 -24.80 -12.25
CA LEU A 143 -3.62 -23.77 -12.70
C LEU A 143 -3.94 -23.85 -14.20
N SER A 144 -3.47 -24.88 -14.92
CA SER A 144 -3.53 -24.96 -16.39
C SER A 144 -2.96 -23.71 -17.06
N MET A 145 -2.02 -23.02 -16.40
CA MET A 145 -1.23 -21.92 -16.95
C MET A 145 -0.12 -22.52 -17.82
N ASN A 146 -0.49 -23.44 -18.72
CA ASN A 146 0.38 -24.29 -19.53
C ASN A 146 1.05 -23.51 -20.67
N SER A 147 1.37 -22.23 -20.46
CA SER A 147 2.32 -21.56 -21.32
C SER A 147 3.70 -22.12 -21.00
N VAL A 148 4.37 -22.73 -21.98
CA VAL A 148 5.79 -23.14 -21.87
C VAL A 148 6.65 -22.01 -21.26
N MET A 149 6.28 -20.76 -21.52
CA MET A 149 6.90 -19.55 -20.98
C MET A 149 6.90 -19.47 -19.45
N SER A 150 5.79 -19.72 -18.76
CA SER A 150 5.72 -19.60 -17.29
C SER A 150 6.63 -20.62 -16.59
N VAL A 151 6.54 -21.89 -17.00
CA VAL A 151 7.40 -22.97 -16.49
C VAL A 151 8.88 -22.68 -16.79
N SER A 152 9.19 -22.19 -18.01
CA SER A 152 10.57 -21.86 -18.37
C SER A 152 11.13 -20.69 -17.54
N ALA A 153 10.33 -19.66 -17.26
CA ALA A 153 10.75 -18.50 -16.49
C ALA A 153 11.02 -18.85 -15.02
N PHE A 154 10.13 -19.60 -14.38
CA PHE A 154 10.34 -20.05 -13.00
C PHE A 154 11.46 -21.10 -12.90
N SER A 155 11.66 -21.93 -13.93
CA SER A 155 12.82 -22.84 -13.99
C SER A 155 14.14 -22.07 -14.13
N ALA A 156 14.17 -21.00 -14.92
CA ALA A 156 15.33 -20.12 -15.03
C ALA A 156 15.64 -19.41 -13.70
N LEU A 157 14.60 -18.93 -13.00
CA LEU A 157 14.76 -18.35 -11.66
C LEU A 157 15.33 -19.38 -10.68
N LEU A 158 14.79 -20.60 -10.68
CA LEU A 158 15.27 -21.71 -9.86
C LEU A 158 16.74 -22.02 -10.15
N ALA A 159 17.11 -22.18 -11.42
CA ALA A 159 18.49 -22.44 -11.83
C ALA A 159 19.44 -21.30 -11.39
N PHE A 160 19.04 -20.05 -11.57
CA PHE A 160 19.82 -18.90 -11.12
C PHE A 160 19.99 -18.88 -9.59
N THR A 161 18.92 -19.14 -8.83
CA THR A 161 18.98 -19.22 -7.36
C THR A 161 19.88 -20.35 -6.87
N PHE A 162 19.88 -21.48 -7.56
CA PHE A 162 20.74 -22.62 -7.25
C PHE A 162 22.22 -22.29 -7.52
N ILE A 163 22.53 -21.66 -8.65
CA ILE A 163 23.88 -21.17 -8.96
C ILE A 163 24.33 -20.13 -7.91
N ALA A 164 23.43 -19.22 -7.50
CA ALA A 164 23.71 -18.24 -6.46
C ALA A 164 24.01 -18.89 -5.10
N LEU A 165 23.32 -19.99 -4.75
CA LEU A 165 23.60 -20.76 -3.54
C LEU A 165 24.97 -21.43 -3.59
N LEU A 166 25.31 -22.10 -4.71
CA LEU A 166 26.63 -22.70 -4.89
C LEU A 166 27.75 -21.65 -4.86
N TYR A 167 27.51 -20.48 -5.45
CA TYR A 167 28.46 -19.37 -5.41
C TYR A 167 28.67 -18.86 -3.98
N GLU A 168 27.62 -18.74 -3.17
CA GLU A 168 27.72 -18.34 -1.76
C GLU A 168 28.51 -19.36 -0.93
N GLU A 169 28.39 -20.65 -1.23
CA GLU A 169 29.10 -21.71 -0.51
C GLU A 169 30.62 -21.58 -0.70
N VAL A 170 31.06 -21.31 -1.93
CA VAL A 170 32.48 -21.11 -2.29
C VAL A 170 33.01 -19.73 -1.86
N ARG A 171 32.13 -18.73 -1.74
CA ARG A 171 32.54 -17.35 -1.43
C ARG A 171 33.08 -17.23 0.01
N SER A 172 34.27 -16.62 0.11
CA SER A 172 34.94 -16.30 1.38
C SER A 172 34.71 -14.83 1.82
N SER A 173 34.40 -13.93 0.87
CA SER A 173 34.24 -12.49 1.16
C SER A 173 32.85 -12.13 1.70
N ARG A 174 32.80 -11.28 2.73
CA ARG A 174 31.55 -10.84 3.41
C ARG A 174 30.90 -9.58 2.81
N GLY A 175 31.24 -9.20 1.58
CA GLY A 175 30.73 -7.97 0.96
C GLY A 175 29.27 -8.07 0.49
N GLU A 176 28.76 -6.96 -0.03
CA GLU A 176 27.43 -6.85 -0.63
C GLU A 176 27.24 -7.90 -1.75
N ARG A 177 26.00 -8.37 -1.90
CA ARG A 177 25.65 -9.51 -2.75
C ARG A 177 24.64 -9.09 -3.81
N TRP A 178 25.14 -8.61 -4.94
CA TRP A 178 24.31 -8.18 -6.06
C TRP A 178 23.39 -9.30 -6.60
N TYR A 179 23.86 -10.55 -6.62
CA TYR A 179 23.06 -11.70 -7.10
C TYR A 179 21.84 -11.97 -6.23
N LEU A 180 21.93 -11.76 -4.91
CA LEU A 180 20.76 -11.86 -4.02
C LEU A 180 19.78 -10.72 -4.27
N ALA A 181 20.29 -9.52 -4.58
CA ALA A 181 19.47 -8.35 -4.83
C ALA A 181 18.61 -8.46 -6.09
N VAL A 182 19.03 -9.25 -7.08
CA VAL A 182 18.25 -9.52 -8.30
C VAL A 182 17.06 -10.46 -8.05
N LEU A 183 17.09 -11.29 -7.00
CA LEU A 183 16.06 -12.31 -6.77
C LEU A 183 14.67 -11.73 -6.48
N PRO A 184 14.47 -10.79 -5.54
CA PRO A 184 13.14 -10.21 -5.30
C PRO A 184 12.50 -9.50 -6.49
N PRO A 185 13.21 -8.62 -7.24
CA PRO A 185 12.60 -7.97 -8.40
C PRO A 185 12.29 -8.96 -9.53
N ALA A 186 13.13 -9.97 -9.77
CA ALA A 186 12.86 -11.00 -10.78
C ALA A 186 11.61 -11.83 -10.41
N LEU A 187 11.51 -12.26 -9.15
CA LEU A 187 10.34 -12.96 -8.64
C LEU A 187 9.06 -12.11 -8.79
N PHE A 188 9.11 -10.84 -8.40
CA PHE A 188 7.96 -9.94 -8.53
C PHE A 188 7.49 -9.80 -9.98
N VAL A 189 8.41 -9.57 -10.92
CA VAL A 189 8.07 -9.43 -12.35
C VAL A 189 7.47 -10.72 -12.91
N PHE A 190 8.03 -11.88 -12.57
CA PHE A 190 7.48 -13.17 -13.02
C PHE A 190 6.10 -13.44 -12.42
N LEU A 191 5.91 -13.18 -11.13
CA LEU A 191 4.59 -13.30 -10.49
C LEU A 191 3.58 -12.35 -11.13
N TYR A 192 3.93 -11.10 -11.38
CA TYR A 192 3.03 -10.15 -12.03
C TYR A 192 2.67 -10.59 -13.46
N MET A 193 3.64 -11.01 -14.27
CA MET A 193 3.38 -11.40 -15.67
C MET A 193 2.51 -12.67 -15.78
N PHE A 194 2.77 -13.68 -14.95
CA PHE A 194 2.11 -14.99 -15.09
C PHE A 194 0.91 -15.16 -14.15
N LEU A 195 0.95 -14.61 -12.94
CA LEU A 195 -0.14 -14.71 -11.98
C LEU A 195 -1.03 -13.47 -11.96
N GLY A 196 -0.64 -12.34 -12.56
CA GLY A 196 -1.36 -11.06 -12.46
C GLY A 196 -2.85 -11.12 -12.77
N ARG A 197 -3.29 -12.02 -13.66
CA ARG A 197 -4.71 -12.21 -14.04
C ARG A 197 -5.42 -13.33 -13.29
N THR A 198 -4.76 -13.97 -12.34
CA THR A 198 -5.29 -15.10 -11.57
C THR A 198 -5.92 -14.63 -10.26
N PRO A 199 -6.87 -15.39 -9.67
CA PRO A 199 -7.47 -15.05 -8.39
C PRO A 199 -6.49 -15.13 -7.20
N ILE A 200 -5.28 -15.65 -7.42
CA ILE A 200 -4.20 -15.64 -6.41
C ILE A 200 -3.58 -14.24 -6.33
N TRP A 201 -3.57 -13.50 -7.43
CA TRP A 201 -2.99 -12.16 -7.47
C TRP A 201 -3.80 -11.15 -6.68
N PHE A 202 -5.09 -11.02 -6.99
CA PHE A 202 -6.01 -10.15 -6.25
C PHE A 202 -6.98 -11.00 -5.42
N PRO A 203 -7.11 -10.77 -4.10
CA PRO A 203 -6.51 -9.68 -3.32
C PRO A 203 -5.11 -9.99 -2.77
N TYR A 204 -4.73 -11.27 -2.66
CA TYR A 204 -3.65 -11.70 -1.75
C TYR A 204 -2.24 -11.19 -2.10
N LEU A 205 -1.71 -11.53 -3.28
CA LEU A 205 -0.34 -11.14 -3.65
C LEU A 205 -0.26 -9.62 -3.89
N LEU A 206 -1.30 -9.02 -4.45
CA LEU A 206 -1.37 -7.59 -4.71
C LEU A 206 -1.27 -6.81 -3.40
N ASP A 207 -2.04 -7.19 -2.37
CA ASP A 207 -1.98 -6.55 -1.05
C ASP A 207 -0.66 -6.82 -0.35
N LEU A 208 -0.12 -8.04 -0.44
CA LEU A 208 1.18 -8.38 0.13
C LEU A 208 2.28 -7.49 -0.45
N TYR A 209 2.36 -7.37 -1.78
CA TYR A 209 3.32 -6.50 -2.44
C TYR A 209 3.02 -5.02 -2.22
N GLY A 210 1.76 -4.62 -2.08
CA GLY A 210 1.38 -3.28 -1.69
C GLY A 210 1.91 -2.92 -0.30
N VAL A 211 1.74 -3.81 0.69
CA VAL A 211 2.28 -3.65 2.05
C VAL A 211 3.81 -3.56 2.02
N VAL A 212 4.48 -4.45 1.29
CA VAL A 212 5.94 -4.41 1.14
C VAL A 212 6.38 -3.07 0.55
N PHE A 213 5.73 -2.61 -0.52
CA PHE A 213 6.02 -1.31 -1.13
C PHE A 213 5.81 -0.15 -0.16
N ALA A 214 4.67 -0.09 0.53
CA ALA A 214 4.37 0.94 1.52
C ALA A 214 5.43 1.00 2.62
N VAL A 215 5.81 -0.15 3.18
CA VAL A 215 6.84 -0.20 4.24
C VAL A 215 8.18 0.31 3.71
N MET A 216 8.59 -0.13 2.53
CA MET A 216 9.88 0.24 1.97
C MET A 216 9.97 1.71 1.62
N ILE A 217 8.97 2.27 0.92
CA ILE A 217 8.96 3.70 0.58
C ILE A 217 8.91 4.58 1.83
N THR A 218 8.18 4.13 2.86
CA THR A 218 8.10 4.81 4.16
C THR A 218 9.44 4.87 4.87
N ILE A 219 10.17 3.74 4.93
CA ILE A 219 11.50 3.69 5.53
C ILE A 219 12.49 4.53 4.70
N TYR A 220 12.43 4.41 3.38
CA TYR A 220 13.32 5.12 2.46
C TYR A 220 13.18 6.64 2.64
N LEU A 221 11.98 7.17 2.42
CA LEU A 221 11.72 8.60 2.54
C LEU A 221 11.80 9.07 4.00
N GLY A 222 11.33 8.27 4.97
CA GLY A 222 11.43 8.60 6.39
C GLY A 222 12.87 8.79 6.90
N SER A 223 13.86 8.23 6.21
CA SER A 223 15.28 8.45 6.49
C SER A 223 15.82 9.79 5.93
N LEU A 224 15.26 10.28 4.82
CA LEU A 224 15.63 11.52 4.13
C LEU A 224 14.96 12.76 4.70
N PHE A 225 13.74 12.60 5.23
CA PHE A 225 12.97 13.71 5.80
C PHE A 225 13.41 14.05 7.22
N THR A 226 13.47 15.35 7.53
CA THR A 226 13.64 15.86 8.90
C THR A 226 12.28 16.20 9.50
N TRP A 227 12.22 16.41 10.83
CA TRP A 227 10.97 16.81 11.49
C TRP A 227 10.34 18.07 10.87
N ARG A 228 11.17 19.08 10.53
CA ARG A 228 10.68 20.35 9.96
C ARG A 228 10.16 20.16 8.54
N THR A 229 10.90 19.45 7.69
CA THR A 229 10.48 19.22 6.30
C THR A 229 9.29 18.28 6.22
N SER A 230 9.19 17.31 7.13
CA SER A 230 8.02 16.43 7.23
C SER A 230 6.73 17.20 7.53
N LEU A 231 6.76 18.18 8.43
CA LEU A 231 5.57 18.99 8.72
C LEU A 231 5.10 19.79 7.49
N ILE A 232 6.04 20.37 6.75
CA ILE A 232 5.75 21.11 5.52
C ILE A 232 5.21 20.17 4.44
N PHE A 233 5.85 19.02 4.26
CA PHE A 233 5.41 17.97 3.34
C PHE A 233 3.99 17.53 3.64
N VAL A 234 3.71 17.24 4.91
CA VAL A 234 2.41 16.79 5.39
C VAL A 234 1.33 17.83 5.12
N ALA A 235 1.58 19.09 5.47
CA ALA A 235 0.63 20.17 5.22
C ALA A 235 0.37 20.41 3.72
N LEU A 236 1.42 20.38 2.89
CA LEU A 236 1.28 20.56 1.45
C LEU A 236 0.54 19.39 0.79
N LEU A 237 0.87 18.15 1.20
CA LEU A 237 0.26 16.96 0.63
C LEU A 237 -1.22 16.85 0.99
N THR A 238 -1.65 17.28 2.19
CA THR A 238 -3.07 17.25 2.55
C THR A 238 -3.88 18.31 1.84
N VAL A 239 -3.31 19.50 1.60
CA VAL A 239 -3.94 20.50 0.73
C VAL A 239 -4.09 19.95 -0.69
N LEU A 240 -3.04 19.31 -1.22
CA LEU A 240 -3.10 18.67 -2.54
C LEU A 240 -4.17 17.57 -2.59
N ASP A 241 -4.25 16.70 -1.57
CA ASP A 241 -5.22 15.61 -1.48
C ASP A 241 -6.66 16.13 -1.42
N ILE A 242 -6.92 17.16 -0.61
CA ILE A 242 -8.22 17.85 -0.57
C ILE A 242 -8.61 18.37 -1.96
N ILE A 243 -7.68 19.02 -2.67
CA ILE A 243 -7.92 19.54 -4.02
C ILE A 243 -8.20 18.39 -5.00
N LEU A 244 -7.36 17.36 -5.00
CA LEU A 244 -7.44 16.26 -5.97
C LEU A 244 -8.64 15.33 -5.76
N VAL A 245 -9.08 15.16 -4.51
CA VAL A 245 -10.20 14.27 -4.14
C VAL A 245 -11.54 15.01 -4.15
N LEU A 246 -11.63 16.17 -3.48
CA LEU A 246 -12.91 16.86 -3.30
C LEU A 246 -13.24 17.82 -4.43
N PHE A 247 -12.24 18.49 -5.03
CA PHE A 247 -12.49 19.51 -6.05
C PHE A 247 -12.39 18.95 -7.48
N THR A 248 -11.29 18.27 -7.82
CA THR A 248 -11.07 17.81 -9.21
C THR A 248 -11.59 16.40 -9.46
N GLY A 249 -11.66 15.54 -8.42
CA GLY A 249 -12.02 14.13 -8.55
C GLY A 249 -11.04 13.31 -9.41
N THR A 250 -9.91 13.90 -9.80
CA THR A 250 -8.94 13.28 -10.73
C THR A 250 -8.26 12.07 -10.11
N MET A 251 -8.12 12.03 -8.78
CA MET A 251 -7.58 10.88 -8.07
C MET A 251 -8.44 9.62 -8.25
N VAL A 252 -9.77 9.76 -8.24
CA VAL A 252 -10.68 8.61 -8.44
C VAL A 252 -10.58 8.08 -9.88
N SER A 253 -10.44 8.97 -10.86
CA SER A 253 -10.23 8.59 -12.27
C SER A 253 -8.88 7.89 -12.48
N ALA A 254 -7.80 8.46 -11.93
CA ALA A 254 -6.47 7.88 -12.00
C ALA A 254 -6.43 6.51 -11.30
N ALA A 255 -7.04 6.38 -10.12
CA ALA A 255 -7.11 5.12 -9.38
C ALA A 255 -7.82 4.02 -10.17
N ARG A 256 -8.88 4.34 -10.93
CA ARG A 256 -9.56 3.35 -11.82
C ARG A 256 -8.67 2.92 -12.98
N HIS A 257 -7.92 3.83 -13.58
CA HIS A 257 -6.96 3.49 -14.64
C HIS A 257 -5.85 2.56 -14.12
N VAL A 258 -5.35 2.81 -12.91
CA VAL A 258 -4.26 2.03 -12.31
C VAL A 258 -4.74 0.70 -11.74
N SER A 259 -5.91 0.67 -11.09
CA SER A 259 -6.48 -0.55 -10.53
C SER A 259 -6.82 -1.56 -11.62
N SER A 260 -7.21 -1.09 -12.81
CA SER A 260 -7.43 -1.97 -13.97
C SER A 260 -6.16 -2.68 -14.45
N LEU A 261 -4.98 -2.16 -14.11
CA LEU A 261 -3.68 -2.80 -14.40
C LEU A 261 -3.27 -3.81 -13.32
N MET A 262 -4.05 -3.96 -12.24
CA MET A 262 -3.74 -4.87 -11.12
C MET A 262 -2.33 -4.63 -10.55
N LEU A 263 -1.89 -3.37 -10.53
CA LEU A 263 -0.62 -2.97 -9.93
C LEU A 263 -0.78 -2.82 -8.41
N PRO A 264 0.26 -3.16 -7.61
CA PRO A 264 0.24 -2.96 -6.16
C PRO A 264 0.44 -1.47 -5.85
N VAL A 265 -0.60 -0.66 -6.09
CA VAL A 265 -0.67 0.80 -5.82
C VAL A 265 -1.71 1.13 -4.73
N LEU A 266 -2.49 0.13 -4.33
CA LEU A 266 -3.55 0.18 -3.34
C LEU A 266 -3.60 -1.14 -2.59
N ILE A 267 -4.03 -1.10 -1.32
CA ILE A 267 -4.30 -2.28 -0.50
C ILE A 267 -5.81 -2.39 -0.35
N SER A 268 -6.37 -3.57 -0.63
CA SER A 268 -7.81 -3.82 -0.66
C SER A 268 -8.21 -4.99 0.21
N VAL A 269 -8.62 -4.70 1.45
CA VAL A 269 -9.04 -5.77 2.38
C VAL A 269 -10.56 -5.91 2.40
N PRO A 270 -11.09 -7.12 2.65
CA PRO A 270 -12.51 -7.30 2.84
C PRO A 270 -12.97 -6.64 4.14
N THR A 271 -14.12 -5.98 4.09
CA THR A 271 -14.73 -5.36 5.28
C THR A 271 -15.01 -6.37 6.40
N VAL A 272 -14.79 -5.94 7.64
CA VAL A 272 -15.06 -6.72 8.86
C VAL A 272 -15.87 -5.85 9.83
N PRO A 273 -17.15 -6.18 10.11
CA PRO A 273 -17.91 -7.35 9.64
C PRO A 273 -18.20 -7.34 8.12
N ARG A 274 -18.29 -8.53 7.52
CA ARG A 274 -18.45 -8.68 6.07
C ARG A 274 -19.78 -8.09 5.60
N ILE A 275 -19.70 -7.08 4.74
CA ILE A 275 -20.86 -6.51 4.07
C ILE A 275 -21.03 -7.24 2.74
N MET A 276 -22.11 -8.01 2.62
CA MET A 276 -22.50 -8.68 1.37
C MET A 276 -23.44 -7.77 0.59
N THR A 277 -23.00 -7.35 -0.58
CA THR A 277 -23.85 -6.65 -1.56
C THR A 277 -24.33 -7.65 -2.63
N GLN A 278 -25.25 -7.23 -3.50
CA GLN A 278 -25.68 -8.04 -4.65
C GLN A 278 -24.52 -8.43 -5.60
N TRP A 279 -23.38 -7.74 -5.51
CA TRP A 279 -22.19 -7.94 -6.34
C TRP A 279 -21.05 -8.70 -5.62
N GLY A 280 -21.31 -9.20 -4.40
CA GLY A 280 -20.34 -9.92 -3.59
C GLY A 280 -19.88 -9.15 -2.36
N VAL A 281 -18.74 -9.58 -1.79
CA VAL A 281 -18.14 -8.98 -0.59
C VAL A 281 -17.61 -7.59 -0.92
N LEU A 282 -17.98 -6.60 -0.11
CA LEU A 282 -17.44 -5.25 -0.22
C LEU A 282 -15.98 -5.24 0.26
N PHE A 283 -15.09 -4.77 -0.62
CA PHE A 283 -13.68 -4.49 -0.30
C PHE A 283 -13.52 -3.00 -0.07
N MET A 284 -12.76 -2.66 0.97
CA MET A 284 -12.32 -1.30 1.18
C MET A 284 -10.88 -1.17 0.68
N SER A 285 -10.60 -0.11 -0.08
CA SER A 285 -9.30 0.13 -0.69
C SER A 285 -8.71 1.45 -0.20
N LEU A 286 -7.43 1.44 0.16
CA LEU A 286 -6.68 2.65 0.53
C LEU A 286 -5.40 2.74 -0.29
N GLY A 287 -5.05 3.96 -0.72
CA GLY A 287 -3.88 4.20 -1.54
C GLY A 287 -2.59 4.03 -0.74
N LEU A 288 -1.52 3.55 -1.38
CA LEU A 288 -0.21 3.41 -0.72
C LEU A 288 0.37 4.75 -0.24
N GLY A 289 -0.06 5.86 -0.85
CA GLY A 289 0.26 7.21 -0.40
C GLY A 289 -0.19 7.50 1.03
N ASP A 290 -1.36 6.99 1.45
CA ASP A 290 -1.90 7.22 2.80
C ASP A 290 -1.16 6.40 3.85
N PHE A 291 -0.77 5.16 3.52
CA PHE A 291 0.11 4.34 4.36
C PHE A 291 1.47 4.99 4.54
N PHE A 292 2.05 5.48 3.44
CA PHE A 292 3.30 6.24 3.45
C PHE A 292 3.19 7.49 4.33
N PHE A 293 2.12 8.25 4.17
CA PHE A 293 1.87 9.47 4.92
C PHE A 293 1.79 9.21 6.43
N ALA A 294 0.97 8.24 6.85
CA ALA A 294 0.86 7.85 8.25
C ALA A 294 2.20 7.32 8.80
N GLY A 295 2.90 6.51 8.01
CA GLY A 295 4.19 5.93 8.38
C GLY A 295 5.29 6.98 8.54
N LEU A 296 5.36 7.97 7.65
CA LEU A 296 6.31 9.08 7.72
C LEU A 296 6.07 9.91 9.00
N ILE A 297 4.83 10.29 9.27
CA ILE A 297 4.49 11.04 10.48
C ILE A 297 4.82 10.24 11.74
N ALA A 298 4.55 8.94 11.73
CA ALA A 298 4.84 8.05 12.86
C ALA A 298 6.35 7.90 13.10
N ILE A 299 7.16 7.71 12.05
CA ILE A 299 8.63 7.68 12.14
C ILE A 299 9.17 9.00 12.70
N GLN A 300 8.65 10.12 12.22
CA GLN A 300 9.11 11.44 12.68
C GLN A 300 8.70 11.71 14.12
N SER A 301 7.51 11.27 14.52
CA SER A 301 7.04 11.31 15.91
C SER A 301 7.88 10.43 16.82
N PHE A 302 8.31 9.26 16.32
CA PHE A 302 9.25 8.38 17.02
C PHE A 302 10.60 9.05 17.26
N LYS A 303 11.18 9.66 16.23
CA LYS A 303 12.44 10.40 16.32
C LYS A 303 12.36 11.60 17.28
N ARG A 304 11.24 12.32 17.28
CA ARG A 304 11.08 13.57 18.06
C ARG A 304 10.64 13.36 19.50
N PHE A 305 9.72 12.43 19.75
CA PHE A 305 9.04 12.26 21.04
C PHE A 305 9.21 10.87 21.66
N GLY A 306 9.88 9.95 20.97
CA GLY A 306 10.19 8.60 21.44
C GLY A 306 9.11 7.55 21.14
N LYS A 307 9.40 6.31 21.54
CA LYS A 307 8.62 5.11 21.21
C LYS A 307 7.16 5.18 21.66
N ASN A 308 6.92 5.52 22.93
CA ASN A 308 5.58 5.50 23.50
C ASN A 308 4.64 6.49 22.81
N PHE A 309 5.16 7.67 22.47
CA PHE A 309 4.38 8.69 21.77
C PHE A 309 4.09 8.30 20.31
N ALA A 310 5.03 7.64 19.63
CA ALA A 310 4.81 7.14 18.27
C ALA A 310 3.72 6.07 18.22
N VAL A 311 3.73 5.11 19.16
CA VAL A 311 2.69 4.07 19.24
C VAL A 311 1.33 4.69 19.55
N LEU A 312 1.28 5.66 20.48
CA LEU A 312 0.04 6.39 20.79
C LEU A 312 -0.47 7.18 19.56
N SER A 313 0.44 7.78 18.80
CA SER A 313 0.14 8.49 17.56
C SER A 313 -0.46 7.57 16.50
N ILE A 314 0.17 6.41 16.26
CA ILE A 314 -0.33 5.40 15.32
C ILE A 314 -1.72 4.91 15.73
N PHE A 315 -1.92 4.65 17.03
CA PHE A 315 -3.22 4.26 17.56
C PHE A 315 -4.28 5.33 17.31
N ALA A 316 -4.00 6.60 17.60
CA ALA A 316 -4.94 7.70 17.36
C ALA A 316 -5.23 7.94 15.88
N MET A 317 -4.24 7.80 14.99
CA MET A 317 -4.46 7.85 13.54
C MET A 317 -5.43 6.74 13.09
N SER A 318 -5.23 5.50 13.58
CA SER A 318 -6.09 4.35 13.26
C SER A 318 -7.51 4.55 13.79
N VAL A 319 -7.68 5.04 15.03
CA VAL A 319 -9.01 5.35 15.60
C VAL A 319 -9.71 6.46 14.83
N SER A 320 -9.01 7.54 14.47
CA SER A 320 -9.55 8.60 13.63
C SER A 320 -10.00 8.05 12.27
N PHE A 321 -9.16 7.24 11.63
CA PHE A 321 -9.48 6.59 10.36
C PHE A 321 -10.73 5.72 10.46
N PHE A 322 -10.85 4.89 11.51
CA PHE A 322 -12.03 4.06 11.79
C PHE A 322 -13.32 4.89 11.94
N ILE A 323 -13.27 6.02 12.66
CA ILE A 323 -14.43 6.91 12.85
C ILE A 323 -14.87 7.48 11.50
N PHE A 324 -13.96 8.03 10.72
CA PHE A 324 -14.28 8.60 9.41
C PHE A 324 -14.77 7.55 8.43
N GLU A 325 -14.19 6.35 8.43
CA GLU A 325 -14.63 5.26 7.57
C GLU A 325 -16.06 4.80 7.92
N THR A 326 -16.36 4.68 9.21
CA THR A 326 -17.73 4.43 9.69
C THR A 326 -18.69 5.53 9.22
N LEU A 327 -18.29 6.80 9.27
CA LEU A 327 -19.10 7.90 8.75
C LEU A 327 -19.32 7.79 7.23
N ILE A 328 -18.29 7.44 6.46
CA ILE A 328 -18.38 7.28 5.00
C ILE A 328 -19.37 6.16 4.64
N LEU A 329 -19.27 5.00 5.31
CA LEU A 329 -20.13 3.85 5.07
C LEU A 329 -21.61 4.13 5.38
N ASN A 330 -21.89 4.97 6.38
CA ASN A 330 -23.27 5.27 6.80
C ASN A 330 -23.87 6.52 6.14
N LEU A 331 -23.07 7.51 5.76
CA LEU A 331 -23.54 8.76 5.15
C LEU A 331 -23.53 8.74 3.62
N GLY A 332 -22.97 7.71 2.99
CA GLY A 332 -22.99 7.51 1.54
C GLY A 332 -22.02 8.42 0.76
N PHE A 333 -20.98 8.94 1.41
CA PHE A 333 -19.93 9.68 0.72
C PHE A 333 -19.17 8.75 -0.25
N ARG A 334 -18.92 9.19 -1.49
CA ARG A 334 -18.25 8.37 -2.51
C ARG A 334 -16.74 8.21 -2.32
N ALA A 335 -16.07 9.24 -1.82
CA ALA A 335 -14.62 9.26 -1.58
C ALA A 335 -14.30 10.38 -0.59
N PHE A 336 -13.26 10.19 0.23
CA PHE A 336 -12.80 11.17 1.20
C PHE A 336 -11.26 11.15 1.27
N PRO A 337 -10.59 12.30 1.45
CA PRO A 337 -9.12 12.37 1.50
C PRO A 337 -8.58 11.60 2.71
N GLY A 338 -7.82 10.53 2.45
CA GLY A 338 -7.26 9.65 3.48
C GLY A 338 -6.26 10.38 4.38
N THR A 339 -5.50 11.31 3.81
CA THR A 339 -4.54 12.12 4.57
C THR A 339 -5.21 12.98 5.63
N LEU A 340 -6.42 13.47 5.38
CA LEU A 340 -7.20 14.27 6.34
C LEU A 340 -7.64 13.41 7.51
N MET A 341 -8.15 12.20 7.24
CA MET A 341 -8.54 11.23 8.28
C MET A 341 -7.37 10.93 9.22
N ILE A 342 -6.16 10.77 8.67
CA ILE A 342 -4.94 10.49 9.43
C ILE A 342 -4.49 11.70 10.26
N ILE A 343 -4.46 12.91 9.66
CA ILE A 343 -4.07 14.14 10.37
C ILE A 343 -4.96 14.39 11.57
N CYS A 344 -6.27 14.21 11.43
CA CYS A 344 -7.22 14.46 12.52
C CYS A 344 -6.91 13.65 13.78
N GLY A 345 -6.37 12.44 13.65
CA GLY A 345 -5.96 11.62 14.79
C GLY A 345 -4.62 12.06 15.40
N TRP A 346 -3.68 12.47 14.56
CA TRP A 346 -2.31 12.78 15.01
C TRP A 346 -2.13 14.21 15.53
N LEU A 347 -2.72 15.20 14.87
CA LEU A 347 -2.51 16.61 15.14
C LEU A 347 -2.86 17.01 16.58
N PRO A 348 -4.00 16.58 17.16
CA PRO A 348 -4.35 16.91 18.55
C PRO A 348 -3.33 16.39 19.56
N LEU A 349 -2.78 15.19 19.35
CA LEU A 349 -1.78 14.60 20.23
C LEU A 349 -0.48 15.40 20.24
N VAL A 350 -0.05 15.89 19.07
CA VAL A 350 1.17 16.72 18.98
C VAL A 350 0.99 18.06 19.65
N PHE A 351 -0.16 18.70 19.47
CA PHE A 351 -0.47 19.95 20.17
C PHE A 351 -0.50 19.76 21.69
N LEU A 352 -1.16 18.70 22.17
CA LEU A 352 -1.25 18.39 23.60
C LEU A 352 0.13 18.11 24.20
N LYS A 353 0.99 17.37 23.49
CA LYS A 353 2.35 17.08 23.96
C LYS A 353 3.26 18.31 23.99
N LYS A 354 3.07 19.25 23.06
CA LYS A 354 3.82 20.51 23.01
C LYS A 354 3.35 21.51 24.08
N TYR A 355 2.10 21.41 24.54
CA TYR A 355 1.55 22.27 25.58
C TYR A 355 1.90 21.80 27.00
N ILE A 356 2.05 20.48 27.20
CA ILE A 356 2.38 19.87 28.51
C ILE A 356 3.89 19.95 28.83
N ARG A 357 4.72 20.41 27.90
CA ARG A 357 6.17 20.54 28.06
C ARG A 357 6.58 21.99 27.91
#